data_AF-A9AWM0-F1
#
_entry.id   AF-A9AWM0-F1
#
_cell.length_a   1.000
_cell.length_b   1.000
_cell.length_c   1.000
_cell.angle_alpha   90.00
_cell.angle_beta   90.00
_cell.angle_gamma   90.00
#
_symmetry.space_group_name_H-M   'P 1'
#
loop_
_entity.id
_entity.type
_entity.pdbx_description
1 polymer ?
#
loop_
_entity_poly.entity_id
_entity_poly.type
_entity_poly.pdbx_seq_one_letter_code
_entity_poly.pdbx_strand_id
1 'polypeptide(L)'
;MMMYHVPPSSPYVPCPRCQNPLPTKVTMSWWGGIVGPKMVNLVKCPQCKLQYNGKTGASVSKFIVIYVGAWVLLFLIVVAVLFFAQG
;
A
#
# COMPACT_ATOMS: atom_id res chain seq x y z
N MET A 1 -11.15 -0.42 41.70
CA MET A 1 -11.73 -0.35 40.34
C MET A 1 -10.57 -0.32 39.37
N MET A 2 -10.33 -1.40 38.64
CA MET A 2 -9.25 -1.43 37.64
C MET A 2 -9.68 -0.55 36.46
N MET A 3 -8.96 0.53 36.20
CA MET A 3 -9.14 1.32 34.98
C MET A 3 -8.59 0.49 33.82
N TYR A 4 -9.48 -0.15 33.06
CA TYR A 4 -9.10 -0.72 31.77
C TYR A 4 -8.75 0.46 30.85
N HIS A 5 -7.47 0.64 30.54
CA HIS A 5 -7.07 1.53 29.46
C HIS A 5 -7.62 0.96 28.15
N VAL A 6 -8.69 1.56 27.63
CA VAL A 6 -9.16 1.29 26.27
C VAL A 6 -8.01 1.70 25.34
N PRO A 7 -7.40 0.76 24.59
CA PRO A 7 -6.35 1.12 23.66
C PRO A 7 -6.90 2.13 22.64
N PRO A 8 -6.08 3.10 22.19
CA PRO A 8 -6.53 4.08 21.20
C PRO A 8 -7.12 3.34 20.00
N SER A 9 -8.40 3.61 19.71
CA SER A 9 -9.08 3.01 18.56
C SER A 9 -8.37 3.45 17.28
N SER A 10 -7.83 2.48 16.54
CA SER A 10 -7.23 2.76 15.23
C SER A 10 -8.28 3.32 14.28
N PRO A 11 -7.97 4.35 13.45
CA PRO A 11 -8.89 4.85 12.42
C PRO A 11 -9.01 3.90 11.22
N TYR A 12 -8.41 2.71 11.29
CA TYR A 12 -8.35 1.72 10.23
C TYR A 12 -9.12 0.47 10.61
N VAL A 13 -9.64 -0.23 9.61
CA VAL A 13 -10.30 -1.51 9.82
C VAL A 13 -9.30 -2.55 10.36
N PRO A 14 -9.74 -3.50 11.20
CA PRO A 14 -8.87 -4.58 11.69
C PRO A 14 -8.26 -5.41 10.56
N CYS A 15 -7.14 -6.04 10.85
CA CYS A 15 -6.45 -6.85 9.85
C CYS A 15 -7.33 -8.02 9.38
N PRO A 16 -7.62 -8.16 8.07
CA PRO A 16 -8.52 -9.21 7.57
C PRO A 16 -7.97 -10.64 7.74
N ARG A 17 -6.65 -10.78 7.95
CA ARG A 17 -5.99 -12.08 8.12
C ARG A 17 -5.93 -12.55 9.58
N CYS A 18 -5.66 -11.65 10.52
CA CYS A 18 -5.40 -12.02 11.92
C CYS A 18 -6.21 -11.22 12.94
N GLN A 19 -7.12 -10.37 12.48
CA GLN A 19 -8.04 -9.56 13.29
C GLN A 19 -7.36 -8.58 14.27
N ASN A 20 -6.05 -8.34 14.16
CA ASN A 20 -5.38 -7.33 14.97
C ASN A 20 -6.01 -5.94 14.76
N PRO A 21 -6.49 -5.26 15.82
CA PRO A 21 -7.19 -3.98 15.74
C PRO A 21 -6.28 -2.76 15.53
N LEU A 22 -4.96 -2.93 15.62
CA LEU A 22 -3.99 -1.83 15.56
C LEU A 22 -3.03 -1.96 14.36
N PRO A 23 -3.52 -1.83 13.11
CA PRO A 23 -2.63 -1.71 11.96
C PRO A 23 -1.94 -0.34 11.92
N THR A 24 -0.74 -0.30 11.34
CA THR A 24 0.07 0.92 11.23
C THR A 24 0.06 1.46 9.81
N LYS A 25 -0.01 2.78 9.66
CA LYS A 25 0.03 3.44 8.35
C LYS A 25 1.38 3.22 7.67
N VAL A 26 1.36 2.91 6.38
CA VAL A 26 2.57 2.90 5.55
C VAL A 26 2.75 4.28 4.92
N THR A 27 3.89 4.92 5.16
CA THR A 27 4.21 6.25 4.61
C THR A 27 5.06 6.19 3.34
N MET A 28 5.84 5.12 3.18
CA MET A 28 6.74 4.90 2.06
C MET A 28 6.65 3.43 1.62
N SER A 29 6.60 3.19 0.32
CA SER A 29 6.68 1.85 -0.28
C SER A 29 7.77 1.80 -1.34
N TRP A 30 8.34 0.61 -1.56
CA TRP A 30 9.37 0.42 -2.58
C TRP A 30 8.83 0.52 -4.02
N TRP A 31 7.54 0.25 -4.24
CA TRP A 31 6.90 0.25 -5.57
C TRP A 31 6.24 1.58 -5.93
N GLY A 32 6.01 2.48 -4.97
CA GLY A 32 5.28 3.73 -5.20
C GLY A 32 5.74 4.91 -4.35
N GLY A 33 6.89 4.81 -3.69
CA GLY A 33 7.44 5.86 -2.82
C GLY A 33 6.42 6.32 -1.78
N ILE A 34 6.27 7.65 -1.66
CA ILE A 34 5.29 8.30 -0.76
C ILE A 34 3.87 8.29 -1.38
N VAL A 35 3.78 8.28 -2.71
CA VAL A 35 2.51 8.43 -3.44
C VAL A 35 1.67 7.16 -3.36
N GLY A 36 2.27 6.01 -3.68
CA GLY A 36 1.61 4.70 -3.71
C GLY A 36 0.81 4.40 -2.43
N PRO A 37 1.40 4.51 -1.23
CA PRO A 37 0.69 4.25 0.02
C PRO A 37 -0.52 5.17 0.25
N LYS A 38 -0.43 6.45 -0.16
CA LYS A 38 -1.54 7.41 -0.03
C LYS A 38 -2.70 7.07 -0.95
N MET A 39 -2.43 6.63 -2.18
CA MET A 39 -3.47 6.32 -3.18
C MET A 39 -4.42 5.21 -2.73
N VAL A 40 -3.91 4.25 -1.95
CA VAL A 40 -4.70 3.08 -1.52
C VAL A 40 -4.96 3.02 -0.01
N ASN A 41 -4.68 4.10 0.72
CA ASN A 41 -4.77 4.15 2.19
C ASN A 41 -4.03 2.96 2.83
N LEU A 42 -2.80 2.71 2.37
CA LEU A 42 -2.03 1.52 2.72
C LEU A 42 -1.70 1.47 4.21
N VAL A 43 -2.05 0.36 4.84
CA VAL A 43 -1.65 0.03 6.21
C VAL A 43 -0.98 -1.34 6.24
N LYS A 44 -0.17 -1.58 7.27
CA LYS A 44 0.51 -2.85 7.52
C LYS A 44 0.12 -3.36 8.90
N CYS A 45 -0.25 -4.63 8.98
CA CYS A 45 -0.45 -5.28 10.26
C CYS A 45 0.90 -5.50 10.97
N PRO A 46 1.11 -5.02 12.21
CA PRO A 46 2.36 -5.27 12.93
C PRO A 46 2.54 -6.75 13.30
N GLN A 47 1.45 -7.51 13.43
CA GLN A 47 1.45 -8.95 13.75
C GLN A 47 1.78 -9.81 12.52
N CYS A 48 0.86 -9.95 11.57
CA CYS A 48 1.01 -10.85 10.41
C CYS A 48 1.68 -10.23 9.17
N LYS A 49 2.09 -8.95 9.25
CA LYS A 49 2.75 -8.18 8.17
C LYS A 49 1.94 -7.98 6.88
N LEU A 50 0.69 -8.43 6.82
CA LEU A 50 -0.20 -8.17 5.69
C LEU A 50 -0.34 -6.66 5.46
N GLN A 51 -0.20 -6.26 4.19
CA GLN A 51 -0.51 -4.92 3.72
C GLN A 51 -1.85 -4.93 3.01
N TYR A 52 -2.68 -3.94 3.32
CA TYR A 52 -4.06 -3.85 2.81
C TYR A 52 -4.55 -2.40 2.87
N ASN A 53 -5.72 -2.14 2.29
CA ASN A 53 -6.36 -0.83 2.34
C ASN A 53 -6.96 -0.63 3.74
N GLY A 54 -6.44 0.32 4.52
CA GLY A 54 -6.87 0.58 5.89
C GLY A 54 -8.30 1.07 6.03
N LYS A 55 -8.96 1.53 4.96
CA LYS A 55 -10.38 1.93 4.98
C LYS A 55 -11.32 0.77 4.71
N THR A 56 -10.92 -0.20 3.89
CA THR A 56 -11.84 -1.24 3.39
C THR A 56 -11.44 -2.67 3.74
N GLY A 57 -10.21 -2.91 4.18
CA GLY A 57 -9.69 -4.26 4.40
C GLY A 57 -9.27 -4.97 3.11
N ALA A 58 -9.52 -4.36 1.95
CA ALA A 58 -9.27 -4.98 0.65
C ALA A 58 -7.76 -5.15 0.37
N SER A 59 -7.45 -6.20 -0.39
CA SER A 59 -6.10 -6.39 -0.93
C SER A 59 -5.73 -5.24 -1.88
N VAL A 60 -4.50 -4.75 -1.75
CA VAL A 60 -3.93 -3.71 -2.62
C VAL A 60 -3.10 -4.29 -3.76
N SER A 61 -2.92 -5.62 -3.81
CA SER A 61 -2.02 -6.27 -4.78
C SER A 61 -2.40 -5.98 -6.23
N LYS A 62 -3.70 -6.01 -6.56
CA LYS A 62 -4.18 -5.72 -7.91
C LYS A 62 -3.82 -4.29 -8.34
N PHE A 63 -4.00 -3.31 -7.46
CA PHE A 63 -3.62 -1.92 -7.72
C PHE A 63 -2.11 -1.80 -7.95
N ILE A 64 -1.29 -2.43 -7.11
CA ILE A 64 0.18 -2.38 -7.22
C ILE A 64 0.64 -2.92 -8.58
N VAL A 65 0.11 -4.08 -9.00
CA VAL A 65 0.48 -4.70 -10.28
C VAL A 65 0.16 -3.79 -11.46
N ILE A 66 -1.04 -3.19 -11.48
CA ILE A 66 -1.45 -2.27 -12.55
C ILE A 66 -0.59 -1.00 -12.53
N TYR A 67 -0.38 -0.41 -11.35
CA TYR A 67 0.39 0.81 -11.19
C TYR A 67 1.84 0.64 -11.66
N VAL A 68 2.53 -0.40 -11.16
CA VAL A 68 3.91 -0.69 -11.55
C VAL A 68 3.99 -1.07 -13.03
N GLY A 69 3.07 -1.89 -13.52
CA GLY A 69 3.02 -2.29 -14.93
C GLY A 69 2.88 -1.10 -15.88
N ALA A 70 2.04 -0.12 -15.54
CA ALA A 70 1.88 1.11 -16.32
C ALA A 70 3.18 1.92 -16.41
N TRP A 71 3.90 2.09 -15.29
CA TRP A 71 5.18 2.81 -15.29
C TRP A 71 6.28 2.07 -16.04
N VAL A 72 6.34 0.74 -15.91
CA VAL A 72 7.29 -0.09 -16.67
C VAL A 72 7.01 0.03 -18.17
N LEU A 73 5.74 -0.09 -18.59
CA LEU A 73 5.36 0.05 -19.99
C LEU A 73 5.69 1.44 -20.54
N LEU A 74 5.37 2.49 -19.80
CA LEU A 74 5.70 3.87 -20.20
C LEU A 74 7.21 4.06 -20.35
N PHE A 75 8.01 3.54 -19.41
CA PHE A 75 9.47 3.60 -19.49
C PHE A 75 9.99 2.88 -20.75
N LEU A 76 9.49 1.69 -21.06
CA LEU A 76 9.89 0.94 -22.26
C LEU A 76 9.54 1.71 -23.55
N ILE A 77 8.36 2.34 -23.61
CA ILE A 77 7.95 3.16 -24.76
C ILE A 77 8.90 4.34 -24.93
N VAL A 78 9.20 5.08 -23.86
CA VAL A 78 10.12 6.22 -23.90
C VAL A 78 11.51 5.79 -24.36
N VAL A 79 12.04 4.70 -23.81
CA VAL A 79 13.35 4.16 -24.22
C VAL A 79 13.35 3.76 -25.70
N ALA A 80 12.30 3.08 -26.17
CA ALA A 80 12.19 2.69 -27.57
C ALA A 80 12.16 3.92 -28.50
N VAL A 81 11.34 4.93 -28.19
CA VAL A 81 11.26 6.17 -28.97
C VAL A 81 12.61 6.87 -29.02
N LEU A 82 13.30 7.01 -27.88
CA LEU A 82 14.61 7.66 -27.83
C LEU A 82 15.67 6.89 -28.61
N PHE A 83 15.61 5.56 -28.62
CA PHE A 83 16.52 4.71 -29.39
C PHE A 83 16.29 4.87 -30.90
N PHE A 84 15.03 4.78 -31.36
CA PHE A 84 14.70 4.91 -32.79
C PHE A 84 14.82 6.35 -33.31
N ALA A 85 14.74 7.37 -32.45
CA ALA A 85 14.93 8.77 -32.85
C ALA A 85 16.39 9.16 -33.11
N GLN A 86 17.37 8.32 -32.73
CA GLN A 86 18.81 8.57 -32.91
C GLN A 86 19.42 7.81 -34.11
N GLY A 87 18.65 6.93 -34.74
CA GLY A 87 19.06 6.15 -35.92
C GLY A 87 18.40 6.66 -37.19
#